data_AF-A0A4Q2Y7D7-F1
#
_entry.id   AF-A0A4Q2Y7D7-F1
#
_cell.length_a   1.000
_cell.length_b   1.000
_cell.length_c   1.000
_cell.angle_alpha   90.00
_cell.angle_beta   90.00
_cell.angle_gamma   90.00
#
_symmetry.space_group_name_H-M   'P 1'
#
loop_
_entity.id
_entity.type
_entity.pdbx_description
1 polymer ?
#
loop_
_entity_poly.entity_id
_entity_poly.type
_entity_poly.pdbx_seq_one_letter_code
_entity_poly.pdbx_strand_id
1 'polypeptide(L)' 'MDAALLTGEAFWNDPRPFATGAVPDVPELEGHVLFETSGSSGNPKWVALSKRALLVSAAAVN' A
#
# COMPACT_ATOMS: atom_id res chain seq x y z
N MET A 1 0.87 8.07 -8.54
CA MET A 1 1.13 6.62 -8.73
C MET A 1 0.88 6.32 -10.19
N ASP A 2 1.83 5.70 -10.89
CA ASP A 2 1.59 5.23 -12.25
C ASP A 2 0.74 3.96 -12.19
N ALA A 3 -0.42 3.95 -12.85
CA ALA A 3 -1.33 2.82 -12.87
C ALA A 3 -0.69 1.58 -13.52
N ALA A 4 0.27 1.76 -14.43
CA ALA A 4 0.98 0.65 -15.06
C ALA A 4 1.79 -0.19 -14.05
N LEU A 5 2.18 0.37 -12.90
CA LEU A 5 2.88 -0.37 -11.85
C LEU A 5 1.98 -1.41 -11.19
N LEU A 6 0.66 -1.19 -11.15
CA LEU A 6 -0.29 -2.06 -10.47
C LEU A 6 -0.58 -3.36 -11.22
N THR A 7 -0.21 -3.44 -12.49
CA THR A 7 -0.38 -4.66 -13.30
C THR A 7 0.89 -5.53 -13.31
N GLY A 8 2.01 -5.02 -12.79
CA GLY A 8 3.28 -5.75 -12.74
C GLY A 8 3.38 -6.66 -11.52
N GLU A 9 3.65 -7.95 -11.74
CA GLU A 9 3.88 -8.91 -10.65
C GLU A 9 5.04 -8.50 -9.73
N ALA A 10 6.08 -7.90 -10.30
CA ALA A 10 7.24 -7.41 -9.56
C ALA A 10 6.88 -6.40 -8.46
N PHE A 11 5.87 -5.54 -8.68
CA PHE A 11 5.41 -4.60 -7.66
C PHE A 11 4.78 -5.32 -6.46
N TRP A 12 3.98 -6.34 -6.73
CA TRP A 12 3.26 -7.08 -5.71
C TRP A 12 4.14 -8.04 -4.90
N ASN A 13 5.22 -8.55 -5.51
CA ASN A 13 6.20 -9.43 -4.86
C ASN A 13 7.35 -8.66 -4.18
N ASP A 14 7.49 -7.35 -4.41
CA ASP A 14 8.50 -6.53 -3.73
C ASP A 14 8.16 -6.40 -2.23
N PRO A 15 9.04 -6.83 -1.31
CA PRO A 15 8.80 -6.70 0.13
C PRO A 15 8.83 -5.24 0.60
N ARG A 16 9.41 -4.31 -0.16
CA ARG A 16 9.51 -2.91 0.29
C ARG A 16 8.11 -2.28 0.40
N PRO A 17 7.83 -1.58 1.52
CA PRO A 17 6.62 -0.78 1.63
C PRO A 17 6.56 0.27 0.53
N PHE A 18 5.36 0.52 0.03
CA PHE A 18 5.12 1.52 -1.00
C PHE A 18 4.19 2.62 -0.50
N ALA A 19 4.56 3.88 -0.71
CA ALA A 19 3.71 5.04 -0.48
C ALA A 19 3.90 6.05 -1.62
N THR A 20 2.91 6.93 -1.83
CA THR A 20 3.07 8.09 -2.72
C THR A 20 3.88 9.23 -2.09
N GLY A 21 4.27 9.09 -0.81
CA GLY A 21 5.06 10.05 -0.04
C GLY A 21 6.17 9.36 0.75
N ALA A 22 6.59 9.98 1.86
CA ALA A 22 7.61 9.40 2.73
C ALA A 22 7.14 8.06 3.33
N VAL A 23 7.99 7.05 3.22
CA VAL A 23 7.74 5.73 3.81
C VAL A 23 8.37 5.70 5.20
N PRO A 24 7.61 5.41 6.27
CA PRO A 24 8.17 5.24 7.60
C PRO A 24 9.16 4.06 7.64
N ASP A 25 10.28 4.24 8.31
CA ASP A 25 11.26 3.17 8.54
C ASP A 25 10.81 2.28 9.70
N VAL A 26 9.84 1.42 9.42
CA VAL A 26 9.19 0.52 10.38
C VAL A 26 9.14 -0.88 9.75
N PRO A 27 9.85 -1.89 10.29
CA PRO A 27 9.93 -3.23 9.72
C PRO A 27 8.56 -3.90 9.48
N GLU A 28 7.59 -3.64 10.34
CA GLU A 28 6.24 -4.20 10.27
C GLU A 28 5.45 -3.74 9.02
N LEU A 29 5.94 -2.71 8.32
CA LEU A 29 5.34 -2.23 7.06
C LEU A 29 5.80 -3.02 5.83
N GLU A 30 6.70 -3.99 5.97
CA GLU A 30 7.10 -4.86 4.88
C GLU A 30 5.88 -5.46 4.16
N GLY A 31 5.87 -5.38 2.83
CA GLY A 31 4.80 -5.89 1.99
C GLY A 31 3.51 -5.07 2.03
N HIS A 32 3.52 -3.83 2.54
CA HIS A 32 2.34 -2.97 2.59
C HIS A 32 2.33 -1.85 1.54
N VAL A 33 1.13 -1.45 1.13
CA VAL A 33 0.84 -0.19 0.44
C VAL A 33 0.23 0.77 1.45
N LEU A 34 0.80 1.96 1.55
CA LEU A 34 0.39 2.99 2.50
C LEU A 34 -0.44 4.06 1.80
N PHE A 35 -1.58 4.38 2.41
CA PHE A 35 -2.49 5.42 1.98
C PHE A 35 -2.57 6.50 3.05
N GLU A 36 -2.34 7.74 2.66
CA GLU A 36 -2.60 8.88 3.51
C GLU A 36 -4.10 9.22 3.48
N THR A 37 -4.67 9.46 4.65
CA THR A 37 -6.05 9.89 4.81
C THR A 37 -6.08 11.20 5.59
N SER A 38 -7.07 12.05 5.35
CA SER A 38 -7.14 13.39 5.96
C SER A 38 -7.22 13.39 7.49
N GLY A 39 -7.76 12.32 8.08
CA GLY A 39 -7.94 12.18 9.52
C GLY A 39 -8.99 13.16 10.07
N SER A 40 -10.00 12.64 10.78
CA SER A 40 -11.08 13.47 11.34
C SER A 40 -10.61 14.50 12.40
N SER A 41 -9.40 14.35 12.94
CA SER A 41 -8.79 15.24 13.92
C SER A 41 -7.89 16.33 13.30
N GLY A 42 -7.89 16.48 11.98
CA GLY A 42 -7.05 17.44 11.25
C GLY A 42 -5.59 17.01 11.08
N ASN A 43 -5.20 15.88 11.67
CA ASN A 43 -3.88 15.28 11.48
C ASN A 43 -4.01 14.10 10.51
N PRO A 44 -3.27 14.08 9.39
CA PRO A 44 -3.29 12.97 8.47
C PRO A 44 -2.94 11.65 9.14
N LYS A 45 -3.62 10.59 8.71
CA LYS A 45 -3.39 9.22 9.21
C LYS A 45 -2.97 8.33 8.07
N TRP A 46 -1.97 7.50 8.32
CA TRP A 46 -1.53 6.47 7.41
C TRP A 46 -2.32 5.18 7.65
N VAL A 47 -2.83 4.61 6.55
CA VAL A 47 -3.45 3.29 6.52
C VAL A 47 -2.53 2.37 5.73
N ALA A 48 -2.01 1.32 6.37
CA ALA A 48 -1.23 0.29 5.72
C ALA A 48 -2.14 -0.88 5.33
N LEU A 49 -2.14 -1.25 4.05
CA LEU A 49 -2.84 -2.43 3.54
C LEU A 49 -1.82 -3.40 2.97
N SER A 50 -1.89 -4.68 3.37
CA SER A 50 -0.96 -5.66 2.81
C SER A 50 -1.21 -5.86 1.32
N LYS A 51 -0.13 -5.96 0.54
CA LYS A 51 -0.16 -6.30 -0.89
C LYS A 51 -0.93 -7.59 -1.14
N ARG A 52 -0.72 -8.60 -0.28
CA ARG A 52 -1.46 -9.87 -0.33
C ARG A 52 -2.96 -9.68 -0.12
N ALA A 53 -3.40 -8.87 0.84
CA ALA A 53 -4.82 -8.63 1.07
C ALA A 53 -5.47 -7.91 -0.12
N LEU A 54 -4.76 -6.97 -0.74
CA LEU A 54 -5.23 -6.30 -1.96
C LEU A 54 -5.40 -7.28 -3.12
N LEU A 55 -4.44 -8.19 -3.34
CA LEU A 55 -4.54 -9.24 -4.36
C LEU A 55 -5.72 -10.19 -4.09
N VAL A 56 -5.89 -10.64 -2.84
CA VAL A 56 -7.02 -11.50 -2.45
C VAL A 56 -8.35 -10.78 -2.68
N SER A 57 -8.44 -9.51 -2.32
CA SER A 57 -9.64 -8.70 -2.57
C SER A 57 -9.92 -8.54 -4.06
N ALA A 58 -8.90 -8.29 -4.88
CA ALA A 58 -9.05 -8.14 -6.33
C ALA A 58 -9.51 -9.45 -7.00
N ALA A 59 -8.99 -10.59 -6.55
CA ALA A 59 -9.41 -11.90 -7.03
C ALA A 59 -10.86 -12.27 -6.66
N ALA A 60 -11.43 -11.65 -5.62
CA ALA A 60 -12.80 -11.91 -5.18
C ALA A 60 -13.86 -11.14 -5.98
N VAL A 61 -13.47 -10.10 -6.72
CA VAL A 61 -14.40 -9.18 -7.41
C VAL A 61 -14.18 -9.09 -8.93
N ASN A 62 -13.18 -9.80 -9.46
CA ASN A 62 -12.93 -9.96 -10.90
C ASN A 62 -13.40 -11.35 -11.36
#